data_AF-A0A1J4S1L7-F1
#
_entry.id   AF-A0A1J4S1L7-F1
#
_cell.length_a   1.000
_cell.length_b   1.000
_cell.length_c   1.000
_cell.angle_alpha   90.00
_cell.angle_beta   90.00
_cell.angle_gamma   90.00
#
_symmetry.space_group_name_H-M   'P 1'
#
loop_
_entity.id
_entity.type
_entity.pdbx_description
1 polymer ?
#
loop_
_entity_poly.entity_id
_entity_poly.type
_entity_poly.pdbx_seq_one_letter_code
_entity_poly.pdbx_strand_id
1 'polypeptide(L)'
;MLIKNGIPVEQIIMFGSYAKNQARYDSDLDVAVVSKTFGKNSFREMVKLSKIALGVESLIEPHPYHPKDLKDKWDPLANEIRNFGKRII
;
A
#
# COMPACT_ATOMS: atom_id res chain seq x y z
N MET A 1 10.70 10.44 2.14
CA MET A 1 11.10 9.24 2.89
C MET A 1 11.24 8.01 1.98
N LEU A 2 10.20 7.63 1.22
CA LEU A 2 10.24 6.48 0.30
C LEU A 2 11.27 6.62 -0.83
N ILE A 3 11.33 7.77 -1.51
CA ILE A 3 12.32 8.05 -2.57
C ILE A 3 13.76 7.93 -2.03
N LYS A 4 14.02 8.46 -0.83
CA LYS A 4 15.33 8.35 -0.16
C LYS A 4 15.74 6.89 0.13
N ASN A 5 14.78 5.98 0.21
CA ASN A 5 14.98 4.54 0.40
C ASN A 5 15.02 3.76 -0.93
N GLY A 6 15.14 4.46 -2.08
CA GLY A 6 15.18 3.84 -3.40
C GLY A 6 13.83 3.31 -3.88
N ILE A 7 12.72 3.86 -3.36
CA ILE A 7 11.35 3.51 -3.76
C ILE A 7 10.75 4.74 -4.48
N PRO A 8 10.90 4.85 -5.81
CA PRO A 8 10.22 5.87 -6.58
C PRO A 8 8.73 5.55 -6.62
N VAL A 9 7.91 6.40 -6.02
CA VAL A 9 6.46 6.16 -5.88
C VAL A 9 5.74 6.71 -7.10
N GLU A 10 4.89 5.90 -7.72
CA GLU A 10 3.98 6.31 -8.79
C GLU A 10 2.62 6.72 -8.24
N GLN A 11 2.09 5.98 -7.26
CA GLN A 11 0.82 6.26 -6.60
C GLN A 11 0.87 5.82 -5.14
N ILE A 12 0.12 6.51 -4.28
CA ILE A 12 -0.28 6.00 -2.97
C ILE A 12 -1.80 5.95 -2.93
N ILE A 13 -2.34 4.79 -2.58
CA ILE A 13 -3.78 4.57 -2.57
C ILE A 13 -4.17 4.05 -1.19
N MET A 14 -5.00 4.81 -0.47
CA MET A 14 -5.63 4.33 0.76
C MET A 14 -6.75 3.35 0.38
N PHE A 15 -6.78 2.18 1.01
CA PHE A 15 -7.85 1.20 0.81
C PHE A 15 -8.37 0.72 2.18
N GLY A 16 -8.99 -0.46 2.23
CA GLY A 16 -9.38 -1.08 3.49
C GLY A 16 -10.54 -0.38 4.18
N SER A 17 -10.54 -0.48 5.51
CA SER A 17 -11.66 -0.05 6.36
C SER A 17 -11.97 1.45 6.22
N TYR A 18 -10.93 2.28 6.15
CA TYR A 18 -11.07 3.72 5.94
C TYR A 18 -11.68 4.07 4.59
N ALA A 19 -11.23 3.42 3.50
CA ALA A 19 -11.79 3.67 2.18
C ALA A 19 -13.25 3.22 2.03
N LYS A 20 -13.67 2.22 2.81
CA LYS A 20 -15.04 1.68 2.85
C LYS A 20 -15.96 2.37 3.87
N ASN A 21 -15.49 3.38 4.61
CA ASN A 21 -16.20 4.01 5.74
C ASN A 21 -16.61 3.01 6.84
N GLN A 22 -15.77 2.01 7.10
CA GLN A 22 -15.97 0.97 8.12
C GLN A 22 -14.86 0.94 9.19
N ALA A 23 -13.94 1.91 9.15
CA ALA A 23 -12.89 2.05 10.14
C ALA A 23 -13.46 2.27 11.55
N ARG A 24 -12.82 1.64 12.53
CA ARG A 24 -13.03 1.86 13.95
C ARG A 24 -11.90 2.71 14.52
N TYR A 25 -12.01 3.08 15.80
CA TYR A 25 -11.00 3.90 16.47
C TYR A 25 -9.62 3.23 16.55
N ASP A 26 -9.57 1.90 16.45
CA ASP A 26 -8.38 1.06 16.53
C ASP A 26 -7.95 0.50 15.16
N SER A 27 -8.57 0.96 14.06
CA SER A 27 -8.22 0.51 12.72
C SER A 27 -6.85 1.04 12.27
N ASP A 28 -6.12 0.19 11.57
CA ASP A 28 -4.98 0.52 10.75
C ASP A 28 -5.37 1.33 9.50
N LEU A 29 -4.38 2.02 8.95
CA LEU A 29 -4.47 2.74 7.69
C LEU A 29 -3.78 1.92 6.60
N ASP A 30 -4.56 1.11 5.89
CA ASP A 30 -4.13 0.35 4.73
C ASP A 30 -3.74 1.27 3.56
N VAL A 31 -2.48 1.20 3.13
CA VAL A 31 -1.98 1.98 1.99
C VAL A 31 -1.25 1.10 0.97
N ALA A 32 -1.73 1.11 -0.28
CA ALA A 32 -1.00 0.53 -1.38
C ALA A 32 0.05 1.53 -1.86
N VAL A 33 1.33 1.15 -1.81
CA VAL A 33 2.46 1.91 -2.35
C VAL A 33 2.78 1.34 -3.72
N VAL A 34 2.51 2.12 -4.77
CA VAL A 34 2.68 1.67 -6.15
C VAL A 34 4.03 2.11 -6.68
N SER A 35 4.86 1.17 -7.12
CA SER A 35 6.17 1.45 -7.71
C SER A 35 6.62 0.36 -8.67
N LYS A 36 7.20 0.74 -9.82
CA LYS A 36 7.90 -0.17 -10.74
C LYS A 36 9.05 -0.97 -10.11
N THR A 37 9.52 -0.62 -8.92
CA THR A 37 10.60 -1.38 -8.27
C THR A 37 10.13 -2.64 -7.52
N PHE A 38 8.82 -2.76 -7.27
CA PHE A 38 8.21 -3.90 -6.57
C PHE A 38 7.92 -5.09 -7.49
N GLY A 39 7.55 -6.23 -6.88
CA GLY A 39 7.20 -7.47 -7.58
C GLY A 39 8.35 -8.47 -7.69
N LYS A 40 9.48 -8.24 -6.98
CA LYS A 40 10.61 -9.18 -6.96
C LYS A 40 10.50 -10.15 -5.79
N ASN A 41 10.19 -9.62 -4.61
CA ASN A 41 9.94 -10.41 -3.41
C ASN A 41 8.99 -9.63 -2.49
N SER A 42 7.70 -9.91 -2.63
CA SER A 42 6.62 -9.21 -1.93
C SER A 42 6.82 -9.19 -0.41
N PHE A 43 7.26 -10.30 0.18
CA PHE A 43 7.52 -10.37 1.61
C PHE A 43 8.62 -9.41 2.07
N ARG A 44 9.79 -9.41 1.41
CA ARG A 44 10.90 -8.51 1.76
C ARG A 44 10.54 -7.05 1.48
N GLU A 45 9.80 -6.79 0.42
CA GLU A 45 9.33 -5.45 0.05
C GLU A 45 8.34 -4.91 1.08
N MET A 46 7.41 -5.74 1.54
CA MET A 46 6.44 -5.40 2.59
C MET A 46 7.17 -5.12 3.91
N VAL A 47 8.06 -6.02 4.35
CA VAL A 47 8.88 -5.80 5.56
C VAL A 47 9.68 -4.49 5.49
N LYS A 48 10.25 -4.17 4.32
CA LYS A 48 10.97 -2.90 4.12
C LYS A 48 10.03 -1.70 4.26
N LEU A 49 8.85 -1.75 3.66
CA LEU A 49 7.84 -0.69 3.78
C LEU A 49 7.35 -0.54 5.23
N SER A 50 7.01 -1.63 5.91
CA SER A 50 6.55 -1.59 7.30
C SER A 50 7.61 -0.98 8.22
N LYS A 51 8.89 -1.32 8.05
CA LYS A 51 9.99 -0.68 8.81
C LYS A 51 10.08 0.83 8.59
N ILE A 52 9.84 1.27 7.37
CA ILE A 52 9.81 2.71 7.05
C ILE A 52 8.57 3.37 7.66
N ALA A 53 7.40 2.72 7.59
CA ALA A 53 6.14 3.22 8.14
C ALA A 53 6.18 3.35 9.66
N LEU A 54 6.77 2.38 10.37
CA LEU A 54 6.96 2.42 11.83
C LEU A 54 7.76 3.64 12.31
N GLY A 55 8.62 4.22 11.46
CA GLY A 55 9.35 5.46 11.76
C GLY A 55 8.49 6.73 11.63
N VAL A 56 7.23 6.60 11.19
CA VAL A 56 6.28 7.70 11.01
C VAL A 56 5.06 7.50 11.89
N GLU A 57 4.35 6.38 11.72
CA GLU A 57 3.15 6.03 12.46
C GLU A 57 2.96 4.50 12.41
N SER A 58 2.76 3.91 13.58
CA SER A 58 2.58 2.47 13.78
C SER A 58 1.30 1.90 13.19
N LEU A 59 0.25 2.73 13.05
CA LEU A 59 -1.02 2.32 12.47
C LEU A 59 -1.01 2.31 10.94
N ILE A 60 0.06 2.73 10.27
CA ILE A 60 0.13 2.67 8.80
C ILE A 60 0.53 1.24 8.39
N GLU A 61 -0.33 0.56 7.64
CA GLU A 61 -0.06 -0.75 7.06
C GLU A 61 0.20 -0.65 5.54
N PRO A 62 1.48 -0.65 5.11
CA PRO A 62 1.81 -0.46 3.70
C PRO A 62 1.91 -1.78 2.92
N HIS A 63 1.26 -1.82 1.76
CA HIS A 63 1.31 -2.94 0.82
C HIS A 63 2.07 -2.55 -0.46
N PRO A 64 3.15 -3.27 -0.82
CA PRO A 64 3.90 -3.01 -2.05
C PRO A 64 3.12 -3.51 -3.26
N TYR A 65 2.93 -2.64 -4.25
CA TYR A 65 2.33 -3.01 -5.53
C TYR A 65 3.17 -2.58 -6.72
N HIS A 66 3.47 -3.53 -7.61
CA HIS A 66 3.90 -3.17 -8.95
C HIS A 66 2.67 -2.70 -9.76
N PRO A 67 2.77 -1.69 -10.66
CA PRO A 67 1.62 -1.22 -11.44
C PRO A 67 0.91 -2.29 -12.29
N LYS A 68 1.60 -3.37 -12.64
CA LYS A 68 1.01 -4.51 -13.36
C LYS A 68 0.21 -5.42 -12.42
N ASP A 69 0.73 -5.70 -11.24
CA ASP A 69 0.11 -6.60 -10.26
C ASP A 69 -1.16 -5.96 -9.68
N LEU A 70 -1.19 -4.63 -9.56
CA LEU A 70 -2.40 -3.90 -9.19
C LEU A 70 -3.56 -4.07 -10.19
N LYS A 71 -3.26 -4.48 -11.43
CA LYS A 71 -4.27 -4.77 -12.46
C LYS A 71 -4.72 -6.22 -12.46
N ASP A 72 -4.11 -7.09 -11.65
CA ASP A 72 -4.53 -8.47 -11.53
C ASP A 72 -5.97 -8.52 -10.97
N LYS A 73 -6.80 -9.32 -11.62
CA LYS A 73 -8.20 -9.53 -11.24
C LYS A 73 -8.36 -10.66 -10.23
N TRP A 74 -7.34 -11.50 -10.09
CA TRP A 74 -7.32 -12.62 -9.16
C TRP A 74 -6.67 -12.27 -7.83
N ASP A 75 -5.96 -11.15 -7.76
CA ASP A 75 -5.51 -10.58 -6.48
C ASP A 75 -6.71 -9.86 -5.80
N PRO A 76 -7.18 -10.37 -4.65
CA PRO A 76 -8.33 -9.80 -3.95
C PRO A 76 -8.05 -8.39 -3.41
N LEU A 77 -6.82 -8.11 -2.95
CA LEU A 77 -6.44 -6.79 -2.46
C LEU A 77 -6.32 -5.81 -3.63
N ALA A 78 -5.73 -6.23 -4.76
CA ALA A 78 -5.69 -5.40 -5.97
C ALA A 78 -7.11 -5.06 -6.45
N ASN A 79 -8.03 -6.03 -6.40
CA ASN A 79 -9.43 -5.80 -6.74
C ASN A 79 -10.11 -4.82 -5.76
N GLU A 80 -9.85 -4.95 -4.46
CA GLU A 80 -10.35 -4.02 -3.46
C GLU A 80 -9.82 -2.59 -3.67
N ILE A 81 -8.51 -2.45 -3.88
CA ILE A 81 -7.86 -1.15 -4.15
C ILE A 81 -8.46 -0.50 -5.39
N ARG A 82 -8.70 -1.28 -6.46
CA ARG A 82 -9.31 -0.76 -7.69
C ARG A 82 -10.76 -0.31 -7.52
N ASN A 83 -11.53 -0.98 -6.67
CA ASN A 83 -12.96 -0.71 -6.53
C ASN A 83 -13.28 0.36 -5.47
N PHE A 84 -12.51 0.40 -4.39
CA PHE A 84 -12.80 1.27 -3.24
C PHE A 84 -11.67 2.25 -2.93
N GLY A 85 -10.46 2.00 -3.44
CA GLY A 85 -9.27 2.77 -3.08
C GLY A 85 -9.37 4.24 -3.45
N LYS A 86 -8.79 5.08 -2.59
CA LYS A 86 -8.73 6.54 -2.76
C LYS A 86 -7.29 6.96 -2.96
N ARG A 87 -6.99 7.52 -4.13
CA ARG A 87 -5.66 8.00 -4.46
C ARG A 87 -5.32 9.24 -3.64
N ILE A 88 -4.17 9.21 -2.98
CA ILE A 88 -3.63 10.33 -2.18
C ILE A 88 -2.62 11.13 -3.00
N ILE A 89 -1.77 10.45 -3.78
CA ILE A 89 -0.71 11.03 -4.63
C ILE A 89 -0.71 10.34 -5.98
#